data_AF-A0A1B2YVJ1-F1
#
_entry.id   AF-A0A1B2YVJ1-F1
#
_cell.length_a   1.000
_cell.length_b   1.000
_cell.length_c   1.000
_cell.angle_alpha   90.00
_cell.angle_beta   90.00
_cell.angle_gamma   90.00
#
_symmetry.space_group_name_H-M   'P 1'
#
loop_
_entity.id
_entity.type
_entity.pdbx_description
1 polymer ?
#
loop_
_entity_poly.entity_id
_entity_poly.type
_entity_poly.pdbx_seq_one_letter_code
_entity_poly.pdbx_strand_id
1 'polypeptide(L)'
;PITQKLHYNLTDRCVTGKETITTPAGTFDCIIIESKTSLKPENLNAGYVKQYYSEGIGFVKQIDYNMKGHVSGVNILTQLDL
;
A
#
# COMPACT_ATOMS: atom_id res chain seq x y z
N PRO A 1 -21.23 11.47 20.11
CA PRO A 1 -20.33 10.80 19.14
C PRO A 1 -19.82 11.80 18.09
N ILE A 2 -18.50 11.86 17.86
CA ILE A 2 -17.92 12.70 16.82
C ILE A 2 -17.76 11.85 15.56
N THR A 3 -18.43 12.22 14.47
CA THR A 3 -18.26 11.57 13.17
C THR A 3 -17.11 12.24 12.43
N GLN A 4 -16.02 11.50 12.19
CA GLN A 4 -14.91 11.96 11.37
C GLN A 4 -15.07 11.44 9.94
N LYS A 5 -15.02 12.35 8.97
CA LYS A 5 -14.94 12.02 7.54
C LYS A 5 -13.51 12.21 7.07
N LEU A 6 -12.96 11.18 6.44
CA LEU A 6 -11.60 11.18 5.90
C LEU A 6 -11.68 10.91 4.40
N HIS A 7 -11.07 11.75 3.58
CA HIS A 7 -10.83 11.44 2.17
C HIS A 7 -9.40 10.99 2.00
N TYR A 8 -9.19 9.81 1.44
CA TYR A 8 -7.88 9.29 1.10
C TYR A 8 -7.75 9.21 -0.42
N ASN A 9 -6.77 9.90 -0.98
CA ASN A 9 -6.54 9.92 -2.43
C ASN A 9 -5.22 9.25 -2.75
N LEU A 10 -5.23 8.40 -3.78
CA LEU A 10 -4.04 7.90 -4.44
C LEU A 10 -3.97 8.53 -5.83
N THR A 11 -2.84 9.15 -6.14
CA THR A 11 -2.60 9.83 -7.42
C THR A 11 -1.27 9.39 -8.01
N ASP A 12 -1.07 9.69 -9.29
CA ASP A 12 0.16 9.36 -10.03
C ASP A 12 0.54 7.87 -9.93
N ARG A 13 -0.46 6.98 -10.01
CA ARG A 13 -0.25 5.53 -9.85
C ARG A 13 0.54 5.00 -11.05
N CYS A 14 1.70 4.40 -10.79
CA CYS A 14 2.58 3.87 -11.83
C CYS A 14 3.11 2.49 -11.45
N VAL A 15 3.20 1.59 -12.44
CA VAL A 15 3.90 0.32 -12.27
C VAL A 15 5.40 0.61 -12.35
N THR A 16 6.12 0.38 -11.25
CA THR A 16 7.55 0.71 -11.14
C THR A 16 8.46 -0.51 -11.24
N GLY A 17 7.92 -1.72 -11.13
CA GLY A 17 8.72 -2.93 -11.21
C GLY A 17 7.93 -4.22 -10.97
N LYS A 18 8.70 -5.31 -10.88
CA LYS A 18 8.24 -6.65 -10.51
C LYS A 18 9.19 -7.24 -9.48
N GLU A 19 8.65 -7.85 -8.44
CA GLU A 19 9.42 -8.50 -7.37
C GLU A 19 8.68 -9.74 -6.88
N THR A 20 9.41 -10.80 -6.55
CA THR A 20 8.87 -11.97 -5.84
C THR A 20 8.81 -11.66 -4.35
N ILE A 21 7.62 -11.70 -3.75
CA ILE A 21 7.37 -11.35 -2.35
C ILE A 21 6.97 -12.59 -1.57
N THR A 22 7.71 -12.88 -0.49
CA THR A 22 7.35 -13.91 0.48
C THR A 22 6.63 -13.29 1.68
N THR A 23 5.48 -13.85 2.03
CA THR A 23 4.69 -13.52 3.21
C THR A 23 4.32 -14.81 3.95
N PRO A 24 3.69 -14.74 5.13
CA PRO A 24 3.20 -15.95 5.81
C PRO A 24 2.18 -16.76 5.00
N ALA A 25 1.48 -16.14 4.04
CA ALA A 25 0.53 -16.81 3.16
C ALA A 25 1.17 -17.53 1.96
N GLY A 26 2.48 -17.36 1.74
CA GLY A 26 3.19 -17.96 0.62
C GLY A 26 4.14 -17.01 -0.09
N THR A 27 4.56 -17.38 -1.30
CA THR A 27 5.45 -16.59 -2.14
C THR A 27 4.76 -16.27 -3.47
N PHE A 28 4.81 -15.00 -3.87
CA PHE A 28 4.02 -14.48 -4.99
C PHE A 28 4.87 -13.60 -5.90
N ASP A 29 4.76 -13.80 -7.22
CA ASP A 29 5.32 -12.86 -8.20
C ASP A 29 4.42 -11.63 -8.31
N CYS A 30 4.93 -10.48 -7.87
CA CYS A 30 4.15 -9.25 -7.76
C CYS A 30 4.60 -8.19 -8.75
N ILE A 31 3.65 -7.40 -9.26
CA ILE A 31 3.93 -6.05 -9.76
C ILE A 31 3.97 -5.06 -8.60
N ILE A 32 4.80 -4.04 -8.72
CA ILE A 32 4.89 -2.94 -7.75
C ILE A 32 4.19 -1.72 -8.35
N ILE A 33 3.26 -1.16 -7.59
CA ILE A 33 2.59 0.09 -7.92
C ILE A 33 2.99 1.13 -6.87
N GLU A 34 3.60 2.22 -7.32
CA GLU A 34 3.87 3.38 -6.47
C GLU A 34 2.82 4.45 -6.71
N SER A 35 2.45 5.20 -5.68
CA SER A 35 1.44 6.26 -5.75
C SER A 35 1.72 7.35 -4.73
N LYS A 36 1.39 8.61 -5.06
CA LYS A 36 1.35 9.68 -4.07
C LYS A 36 0.06 9.58 -3.26
N THR A 37 0.16 9.81 -1.96
CA THR A 37 -0.98 9.72 -1.04
C THR A 37 -1.33 11.08 -0.45
N SER A 38 -2.61 11.37 -0.27
CA SER A 38 -3.07 12.55 0.46
C SER A 38 -4.32 12.25 1.28
N LEU A 39 -4.45 12.95 2.41
CA LEU A 39 -5.59 12.85 3.33
C LEU A 39 -6.32 14.19 3.40
N LYS A 40 -7.65 14.16 3.56
CA LYS A 40 -8.44 15.34 3.95
C LYS A 40 -9.23 15.05 5.23
N PRO A 41 -9.04 15.81 6.32
CA PRO A 41 -8.11 16.95 6.45
C PRO A 41 -6.63 16.55 6.30
N GLU A 42 -5.83 17.46 5.76
CA GLU A 42 -4.40 17.22 5.48
C GLU A 42 -3.61 16.96 6.78
N ASN A 43 -2.67 16.02 6.70
CA ASN A 43 -1.74 15.72 7.76
C ASN A 43 -0.44 15.15 7.18
N LEU A 44 0.59 15.04 8.03
CA LEU A 44 1.94 14.63 7.60
C LEU A 44 2.09 13.12 7.34
N ASN A 45 1.06 12.31 7.61
CA ASN A 45 1.14 10.85 7.53
C ASN A 45 0.98 10.30 6.10
N ALA A 46 0.58 11.13 5.14
CA ALA A 46 0.36 10.75 3.74
C ALA A 46 1.43 11.37 2.82
N GLY A 47 2.45 10.59 2.44
CA GLY A 47 3.44 10.97 1.45
C GLY A 47 3.32 10.14 0.17
N TYR A 48 3.75 8.88 0.24
CA TYR A 48 3.63 7.93 -0.87
C TYR A 48 3.43 6.51 -0.36
N VAL A 49 3.00 5.63 -1.25
CA VAL A 49 2.73 4.21 -0.93
C VAL A 49 3.31 3.32 -2.01
N LYS A 50 3.87 2.18 -1.61
CA LYS A 50 4.22 1.07 -2.50
C LYS A 50 3.25 -0.09 -2.25
N GLN A 51 2.55 -0.52 -3.28
CA GLN A 51 1.61 -1.64 -3.21
C GLN A 51 2.07 -2.77 -4.11
N TYR A 52 1.97 -4.00 -3.63
CA TYR A 52 2.41 -5.20 -4.32
C TYR A 52 1.18 -6.04 -4.66
N TYR A 53 0.98 -6.32 -5.95
CA TYR A 53 -0.15 -7.10 -6.43
C TYR A 53 0.32 -8.31 -7.22
N SER A 54 -0.25 -9.48 -6.93
CA SER A 54 -0.04 -10.71 -7.67
C SER A 54 -1.29 -11.07 -8.48
N GLU A 55 -1.08 -11.63 -9.67
CA GLU A 55 -2.16 -12.07 -10.55
C GLU A 55 -2.93 -13.22 -9.89
N GLY A 56 -4.27 -13.18 -9.95
CA GLY A 56 -5.15 -14.16 -9.30
C GLY A 56 -5.29 -14.05 -7.78
N ILE A 57 -4.35 -13.37 -7.10
CA ILE A 57 -4.37 -13.18 -5.63
C ILE A 57 -4.82 -11.77 -5.24
N GLY A 58 -4.42 -10.77 -6.01
CA GLY A 58 -4.63 -9.36 -5.67
C GLY A 58 -3.57 -8.85 -4.71
N PHE A 59 -3.97 -8.23 -3.61
CA PHE A 59 -3.09 -7.46 -2.72
C PHE A 59 -2.23 -8.35 -1.81
N VAL A 60 -0.90 -8.26 -1.95
CA VAL A 60 0.06 -9.09 -1.21
C VAL A 60 0.75 -8.31 -0.10
N LYS A 61 1.12 -7.05 -0.37
CA LYS A 61 1.87 -6.21 0.57
C LYS A 61 1.63 -4.74 0.28
N GLN A 62 1.76 -3.91 1.31
CA GLN A 62 1.86 -2.46 1.19
C GLN A 62 2.87 -1.89 2.17
N ILE A 63 3.58 -0.87 1.74
CA ILE A 63 4.42 -0.02 2.60
C ILE A 63 3.98 1.42 2.40
N ASP A 64 3.51 2.04 3.47
CA ASP A 64 3.12 3.45 3.51
C ASP A 64 4.29 4.28 4.02
N TYR A 65 4.51 5.43 3.40
CA TYR A 65 5.53 6.38 3.78
C TYR A 65 4.91 7.75 4.04
N ASN A 66 5.32 8.38 5.13
CA ASN A 66 4.88 9.73 5.47
C ASN A 66 5.58 10.79 4.59
N MET A 67 5.20 12.06 4.75
CA MET A 67 5.79 13.17 3.97
C MET A 67 7.31 13.35 4.18
N LYS A 68 7.88 12.80 5.26
CA LYS A 68 9.33 12.80 5.52
C LYS A 68 10.05 11.60 4.90
N GLY A 69 9.32 10.70 4.23
CA GLY A 69 9.85 9.48 3.64
C GLY A 69 10.10 8.35 4.64
N HIS A 70 9.64 8.47 5.89
CA HIS A 70 9.72 7.37 6.85
C HIS A 70 8.52 6.43 6.69
N VAL A 71 8.75 5.14 6.91
CA VAL A 71 7.68 4.13 6.94
C VAL A 71 6.68 4.49 8.04
N SER A 72 5.42 4.65 7.67
CA SER A 72 4.30 4.92 8.59
C SER A 72 3.39 3.71 8.77
N GLY A 73 3.45 2.72 7.87
CA GLY A 73 2.61 1.53 7.92
C GLY A 73 3.14 0.43 7.02
N VAL A 74 2.87 -0.81 7.41
CA VAL A 74 3.14 -2.01 6.61
C VAL A 74 1.94 -2.94 6.74
N ASN A 75 1.40 -3.37 5.60
CA ASN A 75 0.40 -4.42 5.52
C ASN A 75 0.98 -5.60 4.75
N ILE A 76 0.73 -6.82 5.23
CA ILE A 76 1.19 -8.06 4.58
C ILE A 76 0.07 -9.09 4.57
N LEU A 77 -0.04 -9.85 3.48
CA LEU A 77 -0.96 -10.97 3.39
C LEU A 77 -0.47 -12.11 4.30
N THR A 78 -1.18 -12.38 5.39
CA THR A 78 -0.77 -13.39 6.38
C THR A 78 -1.42 -14.76 6.17
N GLN A 79 -2.60 -14.79 5.57
CA GLN A 79 -3.33 -16.03 5.28
C GLN A 79 -4.17 -15.83 4.03
N LEU A 80 -4.35 -16.90 3.26
CA LEU A 80 -5.20 -16.95 2.08
C LEU A 80 -6.01 -18.24 2.14
N ASP A 81 -7.32 -18.11 2.32
CA ASP A 81 -8.27 -19.22 2.24
C ASP A 81 -9.02 -19.08 0.91
N LEU A 82 -8.87 -20.08 0.03
CA LEU A 82 -9.47 -20.12 -1.32
C LEU A 82 -10.76 -20.93 -1.35
#